data_AF-A0A355ARM1-F1
#
_entry.id   AF-A0A355ARM1-F1
#
_cell.length_a   1.000
_cell.length_b   1.000
_cell.length_c   1.000
_cell.angle_alpha   90.00
_cell.angle_beta   90.00
_cell.angle_gamma   90.00
#
_symmetry.space_group_name_H-M   'P 1'
#
loop_
_entity.id
_entity.type
_entity.pdbx_description
1 polymer ?
#
loop_
_entity_poly.entity_id
_entity_poly.type
_entity_poly.pdbx_seq_one_letter_code
_entity_poly.pdbx_strand_id
1 'polypeptide(L)'
;MKKEIPELDNLGLRQFALVFSAIVAGLFGIVMPLLLGHWSAAPWIVAVGVALWGLLAPSTVRPFYRIWMRFGMIMNAITTPVILGIVYYAVVSPYGVVLRLLGKDPMTRRWDPAADSYRSVSMKPDPSQMK
;
A
#
# COMPACT_ATOMS: atom_id res chain seq x y z
N MET A 1 -1.33 8.38 -15.84
CA MET A 1 -2.60 8.82 -15.23
C MET A 1 -2.30 9.80 -14.12
N LYS A 2 -2.64 11.10 -14.27
CA LYS A 2 -2.61 12.03 -13.13
C LYS A 2 -3.63 11.52 -12.12
N LYS A 3 -3.18 11.07 -10.94
CA LYS A 3 -4.09 10.78 -9.82
C LYS A 3 -4.62 12.14 -9.34
N GLU A 4 -5.73 12.57 -9.92
CA GLU A 4 -6.41 13.78 -9.49
C GLU A 4 -7.02 13.49 -8.12
N ILE A 5 -6.70 14.33 -7.14
CA ILE A 5 -7.25 14.21 -5.79
C ILE A 5 -8.73 14.60 -5.92
N PRO A 6 -9.67 13.71 -5.55
CA PRO A 6 -11.09 14.01 -5.67
C PRO A 6 -11.41 15.26 -4.83
N GLU A 7 -12.12 16.21 -5.42
CA GLU A 7 -12.67 17.37 -4.71
C GLU A 7 -13.79 16.86 -3.79
N LEU A 8 -13.67 17.06 -2.48
CA LEU A 8 -14.74 16.71 -1.54
C LEU A 8 -15.73 17.85 -1.34
N ASP A 9 -17.00 17.48 -1.23
CA ASP A 9 -18.06 18.34 -0.72
C ASP A 9 -17.81 18.74 0.74
N ASN A 10 -18.51 19.78 1.19
CA ASN A 10 -18.40 20.28 2.57
C ASN A 10 -18.69 19.21 3.63
N LEU A 11 -19.56 18.24 3.35
CA LEU A 11 -19.81 17.08 4.21
C LEU A 11 -18.57 16.18 4.32
N GLY A 12 -17.91 15.92 3.18
CA GLY A 12 -16.71 15.10 3.12
C GLY A 12 -15.52 15.73 3.84
N LEU A 13 -15.38 17.06 3.76
CA LEU A 13 -14.33 17.80 4.49
C LEU A 13 -14.55 17.76 6.01
N ARG A 14 -15.80 17.82 6.47
CA ARG A 14 -16.16 17.63 7.89
C ARG A 14 -15.82 16.23 8.35
N GLN A 15 -16.20 15.21 7.58
CA GLN A 15 -15.90 13.83 7.90
C GLN A 15 -14.40 13.58 7.96
N PHE A 16 -13.62 14.13 7.01
CA PHE A 16 -12.17 14.06 7.05
C PHE A 16 -11.60 14.67 8.34
N ALA A 17 -12.02 15.88 8.71
CA ALA A 17 -11.55 16.53 9.94
C ALA A 17 -11.92 15.73 11.20
N LEU A 18 -13.12 15.16 11.25
CA LEU A 18 -13.56 14.29 12.36
C LEU A 18 -12.72 13.02 12.45
N VAL A 19 -12.52 12.31 11.33
CA VAL A 19 -11.68 11.10 11.29
C VAL A 19 -10.25 11.43 11.68
N PHE A 20 -9.68 12.52 11.16
CA PHE A 20 -8.33 12.95 11.50
C PHE A 20 -8.21 13.29 12.99
N SER A 21 -9.17 14.03 13.55
CA SER A 21 -9.19 14.38 14.97
C SER A 21 -9.32 13.15 15.87
N ALA A 22 -10.15 12.17 15.48
CA ALA A 22 -10.30 10.91 16.19
C ALA A 22 -9.01 10.09 16.18
N ILE A 23 -8.30 10.05 15.04
CA ILE A 23 -6.99 9.38 14.94
C ILE A 23 -5.97 10.06 15.86
N VAL A 24 -5.92 11.40 15.87
CA VAL A 24 -5.00 12.15 16.74
C VAL A 24 -5.32 11.89 18.22
N ALA A 25 -6.59 11.98 18.61
CA ALA A 25 -7.02 11.70 19.99
C ALA A 25 -6.74 10.26 20.41
N GLY A 26 -7.04 9.28 19.55
CA GLY A 26 -6.81 7.87 19.86
C GLY A 26 -5.32 7.53 19.93
N LEU A 27 -4.54 7.89 18.91
CA LEU A 27 -3.14 7.50 18.83
C LEU A 27 -2.27 8.26 19.83
N PHE A 28 -2.40 9.59 19.89
CA PHE A 28 -1.56 10.42 20.76
C PHE A 28 -2.17 10.65 22.14
N GLY A 29 -3.50 10.67 22.25
CA GLY A 29 -4.19 10.91 23.53
C GLY A 29 -4.47 9.65 24.34
N ILE A 30 -4.48 8.45 23.73
CA ILE A 30 -4.75 7.18 24.43
C ILE A 30 -3.57 6.20 24.26
N VAL A 31 -3.23 5.83 23.03
CA VAL A 31 -2.23 4.77 22.77
C VAL A 31 -0.84 5.19 23.25
N MET A 32 -0.42 6.42 22.96
CA MET A 32 0.89 6.95 23.38
C MET A 32 1.04 7.04 24.93
N PRO A 33 0.09 7.64 25.69
CA PRO A 33 0.14 7.62 27.15
C PRO A 33 0.10 6.22 27.74
N LEU A 34 -0.63 5.28 27.12
CA LEU A 34 -0.68 3.89 27.59
C LEU A 34 0.67 3.17 27.42
N LEU A 35 1.42 3.48 26.35
CA LEU A 35 2.73 2.89 26.06
C LEU A 35 3.86 3.52 26.87
N LEU A 36 3.81 4.84 27.09
CA LEU A 36 4.91 5.61 27.68
C LEU A 36 4.63 6.09 29.12
N GLY A 37 3.42 5.88 29.64
CA GLY A 37 3.03 6.18 31.02
C GLY A 37 2.80 7.66 31.33
N HIS A 38 2.99 8.58 30.37
CA HIS A 38 2.81 10.01 30.58
C HIS A 38 1.50 10.52 29.99
N TRP A 39 0.57 10.91 30.85
CA TRP A 39 -0.68 11.53 30.42
C TRP A 39 -0.43 12.98 30.00
N SER A 40 -0.67 13.30 28.72
CA SER A 40 -0.59 14.67 28.20
C SER A 40 -1.96 15.11 27.72
N ALA A 41 -2.38 16.31 28.10
CA ALA A 41 -3.61 16.93 27.62
C ALA A 41 -3.46 17.53 26.21
N ALA A 42 -2.22 17.73 25.75
CA ALA A 42 -1.95 18.38 24.46
C ALA A 42 -2.63 17.69 23.25
N PRO A 43 -2.63 16.35 23.12
CA PRO A 43 -3.31 15.67 22.02
C PRO A 43 -4.82 15.90 21.98
N TRP A 44 -5.45 15.99 23.16
CA TRP A 44 -6.89 16.24 23.29
C TRP A 44 -7.25 17.66 22.85
N ILE A 45 -6.44 18.65 23.23
CA ILE A 45 -6.62 20.05 22.81
C ILE A 45 -6.50 20.17 21.29
N VAL A 46 -5.49 19.52 20.69
CA VAL A 46 -5.30 19.51 19.24
C VAL A 46 -6.47 18.82 18.53
N ALA A 47 -6.92 17.66 19.03
CA ALA A 47 -8.04 16.93 18.45
C ALA A 47 -9.33 17.76 18.48
N VAL A 48 -9.67 18.38 19.62
CA VAL A 48 -10.84 19.25 19.74
C VAL A 48 -10.72 20.46 18.81
N GLY A 49 -9.55 21.10 18.76
CA GLY A 49 -9.30 22.24 17.88
C GLY A 49 -9.51 21.91 16.40
N VAL A 50 -8.99 20.76 15.94
CA VAL A 50 -9.15 20.31 14.55
C VAL A 50 -10.60 19.91 14.26
N ALA A 51 -11.28 19.24 15.19
CA ALA A 51 -12.69 18.89 15.04
C ALA A 51 -13.57 20.15 14.92
N LEU A 52 -13.38 21.13 15.81
CA LEU A 52 -14.10 22.41 15.77
C LEU A 52 -13.83 23.16 14.47
N TRP A 53 -12.57 23.20 14.02
CA TRP A 53 -12.19 23.86 12.79
C TRP A 53 -12.86 23.24 11.56
N GLY A 54 -12.92 21.91 11.49
CA GLY A 54 -13.63 21.20 10.42
C GLY A 54 -15.14 21.45 10.41
N LEU A 55 -15.76 21.59 11.59
CA LEU A 55 -17.20 21.88 11.73
C LEU A 55 -17.54 23.33 11.35
N LEU A 56 -16.76 24.29 11.84
CA LEU A 56 -17.01 25.73 11.71
C LEU A 56 -16.62 26.27 10.32
N ALA A 57 -15.51 25.80 9.74
CA ALA A 57 -14.98 26.33 8.49
C ALA A 57 -14.41 25.22 7.58
N PRO A 58 -15.28 24.35 7.02
CA PRO A 58 -14.84 23.24 6.17
C PRO A 58 -14.12 23.69 4.89
N SER A 59 -14.44 24.88 4.37
CA SER A 59 -13.80 25.45 3.18
C SER A 59 -12.29 25.67 3.37
N THR A 60 -11.85 26.07 4.56
CA THR A 60 -10.43 26.28 4.89
C THR A 60 -9.66 24.97 5.09
N VAL A 61 -10.36 23.85 5.35
CA VAL A 61 -9.76 22.51 5.48
C VAL A 61 -9.39 21.93 4.12
N ARG A 62 -9.95 22.44 3.00
CA ARG A 62 -9.65 21.99 1.63
C ARG A 62 -8.16 21.98 1.27
N PRO A 63 -7.39 23.07 1.43
CA PRO A 63 -5.96 23.06 1.12
C PRO A 63 -5.19 22.07 2.00
N PHE A 64 -5.55 21.96 3.27
CA PHE A 64 -4.94 20.99 4.19
C PHE A 64 -5.20 19.55 3.75
N TYR A 65 -6.45 19.20 3.43
CA TYR A 65 -6.83 17.91 2.86
C TYR A 65 -6.00 17.59 1.62
N ARG A 66 -5.88 18.54 0.69
CA ARG A 66 -5.14 18.33 -0.56
C ARG A 66 -3.65 18.05 -0.30
N ILE A 67 -3.02 18.76 0.63
CA ILE A 67 -1.62 18.53 1.01
C ILE A 67 -1.47 17.13 1.65
N TRP A 68 -2.36 16.79 2.58
CA TRP A 68 -2.36 15.49 3.24
C TRP A 68 -2.52 14.33 2.26
N MET A 69 -3.42 14.47 1.28
CA MET A 69 -3.61 13.46 0.24
C MET A 69 -2.40 13.33 -0.69
N ARG A 70 -1.71 14.42 -1.01
CA ARG A 70 -0.45 14.36 -1.77
C ARG A 70 0.60 13.56 -1.00
N PHE A 71 0.71 13.80 0.29
CA PHE A 71 1.61 13.02 1.15
C PHE A 71 1.23 11.54 1.13
N GLY A 72 -0.06 11.20 1.27
CA GLY A 72 -0.56 9.84 1.15
C GLY A 72 -0.23 9.16 -0.19
N MET A 73 -0.28 9.92 -1.29
CA MET A 73 0.12 9.40 -2.62
C MET A 73 1.62 9.11 -2.71
N ILE A 74 2.47 9.98 -2.16
CA ILE A 74 3.93 9.76 -2.11
C ILE A 74 4.25 8.53 -1.26
N MET A 75 3.61 8.41 -0.09
CA MET A 75 3.73 7.22 0.75
C MET A 75 3.31 5.96 -0.02
N ASN A 76 2.15 5.97 -0.69
CA ASN A 76 1.71 4.82 -1.49
C ASN A 76 2.70 4.46 -2.62
N ALA A 77 3.32 5.45 -3.25
CA ALA A 77 4.32 5.24 -4.29
C ALA A 77 5.59 4.56 -3.77
N ILE A 78 5.91 4.69 -2.48
CA ILE A 78 7.04 4.02 -1.83
C ILE A 78 6.59 2.67 -1.23
N THR A 79 5.48 2.65 -0.51
CA THR A 79 4.95 1.47 0.16
C THR A 79 4.62 0.35 -0.82
N THR A 80 4.03 0.65 -1.98
CA THR A 80 3.63 -0.39 -2.94
C THR A 80 4.84 -1.16 -3.51
N PRO A 81 5.88 -0.50 -4.06
CA PRO A 81 7.10 -1.19 -4.47
C PRO A 81 7.84 -1.87 -3.32
N VAL A 82 7.85 -1.28 -2.12
CA VAL A 82 8.52 -1.88 -0.95
C VAL A 82 7.85 -3.19 -0.56
N ILE A 83 6.51 -3.21 -0.44
CA ILE A 83 5.75 -4.43 -0.15
C ILE A 83 6.00 -5.47 -1.23
N LEU A 84 5.93 -5.09 -2.52
CA LEU A 84 6.17 -6.02 -3.61
C LEU A 84 7.61 -6.56 -3.59
N GLY A 85 8.59 -5.72 -3.28
CA GLY A 85 9.98 -6.12 -3.10
C GLY A 85 10.14 -7.11 -1.95
N ILE A 86 9.53 -6.85 -0.80
CA ILE A 86 9.53 -7.79 0.34
C ILE A 86 8.93 -9.12 -0.07
N VAL A 87 7.75 -9.14 -0.72
CA VAL A 87 7.10 -10.38 -1.17
C VAL A 87 8.00 -11.14 -2.17
N TYR A 88 8.61 -10.42 -3.11
CA TYR A 88 9.51 -11.03 -4.08
C TYR A 88 10.72 -11.68 -3.40
N TYR A 89 11.40 -10.98 -2.50
CA TYR A 89 12.61 -11.50 -1.85
C TYR A 89 12.32 -12.48 -0.72
N ALA A 90 11.17 -12.40 -0.05
CA ALA A 90 10.79 -13.29 1.05
C ALA A 90 10.11 -14.57 0.59
N VAL A 91 9.43 -14.57 -0.57
CA VAL A 91 8.64 -15.71 -1.05
C VAL A 91 9.14 -16.21 -2.41
N VAL A 92 9.16 -15.34 -3.43
CA VAL A 92 9.44 -15.76 -4.81
C VAL A 92 10.90 -16.18 -5.00
N SER A 93 11.83 -15.36 -4.53
CA SER A 93 13.27 -15.61 -4.61
C SER A 93 13.70 -16.89 -3.88
N PRO A 94 13.32 -17.13 -2.61
CA PRO A 94 13.70 -18.37 -1.93
C PRO A 94 13.05 -19.59 -2.55
N TYR A 95 11.83 -19.47 -3.10
CA TYR A 95 11.21 -20.58 -3.85
C TYR A 95 12.10 -21.04 -5.02
N GLY A 96 12.64 -20.10 -5.80
CA GLY A 96 13.60 -20.40 -6.87
C GLY A 96 14.91 -20.99 -6.36
N VAL A 97 15.44 -20.50 -5.24
CA VAL A 97 16.64 -21.05 -4.59
C VAL A 97 16.40 -22.49 -4.14
N VAL A 98 15.26 -22.76 -3.50
CA VAL A 98 14.85 -24.10 -3.06
C VAL A 98 14.77 -25.06 -4.24
N LEU A 99 14.08 -24.68 -5.33
CA LEU A 99 14.04 -25.49 -6.57
C LEU A 99 15.44 -25.81 -7.10
N ARG A 100 16.34 -24.82 -7.10
CA ARG A 100 17.73 -24.98 -7.55
C ARG A 100 18.52 -25.94 -6.65
N LEU A 101 18.33 -25.86 -5.32
CA LEU A 101 18.94 -26.78 -4.34
C LEU A 101 18.40 -28.22 -4.47
N LEU A 102 17.10 -28.37 -4.75
CA LEU A 102 16.49 -29.67 -5.07
C LEU A 102 16.86 -30.21 -6.45
N GLY A 103 17.70 -29.50 -7.22
CA GLY A 103 18.11 -29.90 -8.56
C GLY A 103 16.99 -29.86 -9.61
N LYS A 104 15.81 -29.33 -9.26
CA LYS A 104 14.66 -29.22 -10.15
C LYS A 104 14.81 -27.97 -11.02
N ASP A 105 14.90 -28.18 -12.32
CA ASP A 105 14.86 -27.11 -13.32
C ASP A 105 13.60 -27.23 -14.17
N PRO A 106 12.45 -26.75 -13.69
CA PRO A 106 11.17 -26.89 -14.39
C PRO A 106 11.12 -26.12 -15.72
N MET A 107 12.07 -25.21 -15.95
CA MET A 107 12.16 -24.46 -17.20
C MET A 107 13.32 -24.91 -18.09
N THR A 108 13.97 -26.04 -17.76
CA THR A 108 15.05 -26.65 -18.56
C THR A 108 16.04 -25.60 -19.08
N ARG A 109 16.46 -24.70 -18.19
CA ARG A 109 17.29 -23.53 -18.51
C ARG A 109 18.78 -23.88 -18.57
N ARG A 110 19.17 -25.08 -18.14
CA ARG A 110 20.53 -25.58 -18.27
C ARG A 110 20.94 -25.61 -19.74
N TRP A 111 22.14 -25.09 -19.99
CA TRP A 111 22.76 -25.13 -21.31
C TRP A 111 23.27 -26.53 -21.60
N ASP A 112 22.73 -27.14 -22.66
CA ASP A 112 23.16 -28.37 -23.28
C ASP A 112 23.89 -28.08 -24.61
N PRO A 113 25.22 -28.25 -24.69
CA PRO A 113 25.99 -28.08 -25.93
C PRO A 113 25.70 -29.15 -26.99
N ALA A 114 25.13 -30.30 -26.61
CA ALA A 114 24.82 -31.39 -27.52
C ALA A 114 23.40 -31.31 -28.11
N ALA A 115 22.59 -30.34 -27.68
CA ALA A 115 21.24 -30.16 -28.16
C ALA A 115 21.20 -29.43 -29.52
N ASP A 116 20.61 -30.07 -30.53
CA ASP A 116 20.40 -29.47 -31.87
C ASP A 116 19.47 -28.24 -31.82
N SER A 117 18.53 -28.20 -30.88
CA SER A 117 17.63 -27.07 -30.66
C SER A 117 16.94 -27.12 -29.29
N TYR A 118 16.75 -25.95 -28.66
CA TYR A 118 15.98 -25.81 -27.40
C TYR A 118 14.47 -25.65 -27.61
N ARG A 119 13.98 -25.74 -28.86
CA ARG A 119 12.55 -25.57 -29.15
C ARG A 119 11.75 -26.73 -28.57
N SER A 120 10.84 -26.44 -27.64
CA SER A 120 9.82 -27.41 -27.25
C SER A 120 8.79 -27.54 -28.37
N VAL A 121 8.55 -28.76 -28.83
CA VAL A 121 7.57 -29.04 -29.88
C VAL A 121 6.17 -28.81 -29.28
N SER A 122 5.41 -27.90 -29.87
CA SER A 122 4.02 -27.68 -29.48
C SER A 122 3.19 -28.93 -29.80
N MET A 123 2.47 -29.47 -28.81
CA MET A 123 1.46 -30.48 -29.09
C MET A 123 0.34 -29.86 -29.94
N LYS A 124 -0.01 -30.53 -31.05
CA LYS A 124 -1.19 -30.14 -31.83
C LYS A 124 -2.40 -30.17 -30.90
N PRO A 125 -3.16 -29.06 -30.75
CA PRO A 125 -4.37 -29.07 -29.95
C PRO A 125 -5.35 -30.07 -30.55
N ASP A 126 -6.04 -30.84 -29.70
CA ASP A 126 -7.10 -31.74 -30.15
C ASP A 126 -8.22 -30.92 -30.83
N PRO A 127 -8.57 -31.17 -32.10
CA PRO A 127 -9.64 -30.48 -32.81
C PRO A 127 -11.00 -30.52 -32.09
N SER A 128 -11.20 -31.46 -31.17
CA SER A 128 -12.41 -31.56 -30.33
C SER A 128 -12.59 -30.38 -29.36
N GLN A 129 -11.48 -29.72 -28.98
CA GLN A 129 -11.45 -28.58 -28.03
C GLN A 129 -11.74 -27.23 -28.71
N MET A 130 -11.92 -27.21 -30.05
CA MET A 130 -12.16 -26.01 -30.84
C MET A 130 -13.65 -25.75 -31.15
N LYS A 131 -14.58 -26.47 -30.52
CA LYS A 131 -16.03 -26.33 -30.73
C LYS A 131 -16.70 -25.45 -29.69
#